data_AF-A0A2R6FUV5-F1
#
_entry.id   AF-A0A2R6FUV5-F1
#
_cell.length_a   1.000
_cell.length_b   1.000
_cell.length_c   1.000
_cell.angle_alpha   90.00
_cell.angle_beta   90.00
_cell.angle_gamma   90.00
#
_symmetry.space_group_name_H-M   'P 1'
#
loop_
_entity.id
_entity.type
_entity.pdbx_description
1 polymer ?
#
loop_
_entity_poly.entity_id
_entity_poly.type
_entity_poly.pdbx_seq_one_letter_code
_entity_poly.pdbx_strand_id
1 'polypeptide(L)' 'MVEVSVIVPTTLPPGATIAPVERLVHEEFDDYEVIVRRDEGAAHARNVGIERASGEKLVFLDDDSVPCEGFLRT' A
#
# COMPACT_ATOMS: atom_id res chain seq x y z
N MET A 1 -8.52 1.19 -14.65
CA MET A 1 -8.06 2.57 -14.42
C MET A 1 -7.95 2.59 -12.94
N VAL A 2 -6.73 2.62 -12.37
CA VAL A 2 -6.51 2.24 -10.98
C VAL A 2 -7.56 2.90 -10.07
N GLU A 3 -8.35 2.09 -9.38
CA GLU A 3 -9.42 2.58 -8.53
C GLU A 3 -8.86 3.01 -7.16
N VAL A 4 -7.92 2.21 -6.64
CA VAL A 4 -7.35 2.38 -5.30
C VAL A 4 -5.82 2.40 -5.33
N SER A 5 -5.20 3.43 -4.77
CA SER A 5 -3.76 3.43 -4.45
C SER A 5 -3.56 3.09 -2.97
N VAL A 6 -2.92 1.95 -2.71
CA VAL A 6 -2.54 1.51 -1.35
C VAL A 6 -1.14 2.01 -1.05
N ILE A 7 -1.01 2.90 -0.08
CA ILE A 7 0.26 3.50 0.34
C ILE A 7 0.74 2.79 1.59
N VAL A 8 1.92 2.15 1.49
CA VAL A 8 2.55 1.39 2.57
C VAL A 8 3.87 2.06 2.98
N PRO A 9 3.90 2.83 4.08
CA PRO A 9 5.16 3.28 4.66
C PRO A 9 5.86 2.09 5.33
N THR A 10 7.17 1.96 5.16
CA THR A 10 7.95 0.88 5.79
C THR A 10 9.36 1.32 6.12
N THR A 11 9.91 0.80 7.21
CA THR A 11 11.35 0.92 7.54
C THR A 11 12.15 -0.30 7.09
N LEU A 12 11.49 -1.32 6.53
CA LEU A 12 12.13 -2.54 6.08
C LEU A 12 13.05 -2.27 4.88
N PRO A 13 14.21 -2.95 4.81
CA PRO A 13 15.17 -2.72 3.73
C PRO A 13 14.58 -3.11 2.36
N PRO A 14 15.11 -2.56 1.25
CA PRO A 14 14.76 -3.02 -0.08
C PRO A 14 14.94 -4.54 -0.22
N GLY A 15 13.96 -5.22 -0.82
CA GLY A 15 13.96 -6.67 -0.99
C GLY A 15 13.43 -7.47 0.20
N ALA A 16 13.14 -6.84 1.35
CA ALA A 16 12.41 -7.49 2.43
C ALA A 16 10.95 -7.77 2.03
N THR A 17 10.44 -8.93 2.44
CA THR A 17 9.01 -9.24 2.40
C THR A 17 8.24 -8.25 3.28
N ILE A 18 7.17 -7.68 2.71
CA ILE A 18 6.21 -6.85 3.42
C ILE A 18 4.90 -7.63 3.46
N ALA A 19 4.57 -8.20 4.62
CA ALA A 19 3.44 -9.12 4.79
C ALA A 19 2.10 -8.61 4.22
N PRO A 20 1.67 -7.35 4.45
CA PRO A 20 0.45 -6.84 3.83
C PRO A 20 0.51 -6.74 2.31
N VAL A 21 1.68 -6.43 1.74
CA VAL A 21 1.85 -6.37 0.28
C VAL A 21 1.74 -7.76 -0.33
N GLU A 22 2.38 -8.76 0.27
CA GLU A 22 2.21 -10.16 -0.16
C GLU A 22 0.75 -10.60 -0.04
N ARG A 23 0.08 -10.26 1.07
CA ARG A 23 -1.34 -10.57 1.27
C ARG A 23 -2.23 -9.99 0.17
N LEU A 24 -1.99 -8.74 -0.24
CA LEU A 24 -2.76 -8.07 -1.29
C LEU A 24 -2.53 -8.71 -2.66
N VAL A 25 -1.30 -9.11 -2.99
CA VAL A 25 -0.97 -9.78 -4.28
C VAL A 25 -1.72 -11.11 -4.45
N HIS A 26 -2.13 -11.75 -3.36
CA HIS A 26 -2.89 -13.00 -3.37
C HIS A 26 -4.41 -12.82 -3.34
N GLU A 27 -4.93 -11.59 -3.31
CA GLU A 27 -6.37 -11.32 -3.33
C GLU A 27 -6.94 -11.24 -4.75
N GLU A 28 -8.21 -11.64 -4.90
CA GLU A 28 -8.99 -11.48 -6.14
C GLU A 28 -9.58 -10.06 -6.26
N PHE A 29 -8.75 -9.03 -6.09
CA PHE A 29 -9.16 -7.63 -6.31
C PHE A 29 -8.44 -7.08 -7.54
N ASP A 30 -9.22 -6.66 -8.53
CA ASP A 30 -8.71 -6.05 -9.76
C ASP A 30 -8.78 -4.51 -9.61
N ASP A 31 -7.80 -3.80 -10.18
CA ASP A 31 -7.74 -2.32 -10.26
C ASP A 31 -7.22 -1.59 -8.99
N TYR A 32 -6.14 -2.08 -8.39
CA TYR A 32 -5.36 -1.34 -7.37
C TYR A 32 -3.88 -1.23 -7.74
N GLU A 33 -3.19 -0.25 -7.13
CA GLU A 33 -1.73 -0.18 -7.12
C GLU A 33 -1.20 -0.17 -5.68
N VAL A 34 0.03 -0.63 -5.49
CA VAL A 34 0.72 -0.58 -4.20
C VAL A 34 1.94 0.31 -4.30
N ILE A 35 1.99 1.33 -3.43
CA ILE A 35 3.07 2.31 -3.36
C ILE A 35 3.79 2.13 -2.03
N VAL A 36 4.93 1.43 -2.07
CA VAL A 36 5.80 1.24 -0.90
C VAL A 36 6.78 2.41 -0.77
N ARG A 37 6.81 3.06 0.40
CA ARG A 37 7.67 4.20 0.69
C ARG A 37 8.58 3.94 1.90
N ARG A 38 9.86 4.32 1.76
CA ARG A 38 10.93 4.08 2.75
C ARG A 38 11.56 5.38 3.24
N ASP A 39 10.83 6.46 3.11
CA ASP A 39 11.29 7.79 3.49
C ASP A 39 11.36 7.93 5.01
N GLU A 40 12.19 8.86 5.48
CA GLU A 40 12.34 9.11 6.91
C GLU A 40 11.04 9.64 7.52
N GLY A 41 10.45 8.86 8.42
CA GLY A 41 9.20 9.17 9.10
C GLY A 41 7.95 8.76 8.31
N ALA A 42 7.02 8.09 8.99
CA ALA A 42 5.81 7.55 8.36
C ALA A 42 4.93 8.63 7.72
N ALA A 43 4.83 9.82 8.33
CA ALA A 43 4.05 10.93 7.77
C ALA A 43 4.65 11.43 6.44
N HIS A 44 5.98 11.59 6.37
CA HIS A 44 6.64 12.01 5.15
C HIS A 44 6.49 10.94 4.07
N ALA A 45 6.74 9.67 4.39
CA ALA A 45 6.55 8.53 3.49
C ALA A 45 5.12 8.48 2.91
N ARG A 46 4.09 8.69 3.74
CA ARG A 46 2.70 8.78 3.27
C ARG A 46 2.49 9.94 2.30
N ASN A 47 2.99 11.14 2.62
CA ASN A 47 2.84 12.31 1.75
C ASN A 47 3.47 12.10 0.37
N VAL A 48 4.70 11.58 0.30
CA VAL A 48 5.31 11.29 -1.00
C VAL A 48 4.65 10.08 -1.69
N GLY A 49 3.95 9.23 -0.95
CA GLY A 49 3.06 8.22 -1.51
C GLY A 49 1.85 8.83 -2.22
N ILE A 50 1.19 9.81 -1.58
CA ILE A 50 0.06 10.55 -2.15
C ILE A 50 0.43 11.22 -3.48
N GLU A 51 1.60 11.87 -3.54
CA GLU A 51 2.08 12.53 -4.76
C GLU A 51 2.33 11.57 -5.94
N ARG A 52 2.55 10.28 -5.66
CA ARG A 52 2.76 9.23 -6.67
C ARG A 52 1.50 8.45 -7.01
N ALA A 53 0.45 8.58 -6.20
CA ALA A 53 -0.78 7.86 -6.38
C ALA A 53 -1.53 8.30 -7.64
N SER A 54 -2.04 7.33 -8.38
CA SER A 54 -2.83 7.53 -9.60
C SER A 54 -4.29 7.11 -9.44
N GLY A 55 -4.64 6.45 -8.32
CA GLY A 55 -5.97 5.98 -8.02
C GLY A 55 -6.94 7.08 -7.57
N GLU A 56 -8.23 6.87 -7.80
CA GLU A 56 -9.28 7.78 -7.34
C GLU A 56 -9.40 7.79 -5.80
N LYS A 57 -9.14 6.64 -5.17
CA LYS A 57 -9.19 6.44 -3.72
C LYS A 57 -7.80 6.15 -3.18
N LEU A 58 -7.54 6.61 -1.96
CA LEU A 58 -6.29 6.34 -1.22
C LEU A 58 -6.58 5.48 0.01
N VAL A 59 -5.74 4.46 0.22
CA VAL A 59 -5.72 3.66 1.45
C VAL A 59 -4.32 3.73 2.04
N PHE A 60 -4.21 4.07 3.32
CA PHE A 60 -2.96 3.91 4.07
C PHE A 60 -3.00 2.57 4.80
N LEU A 61 -1.97 1.75 4.59
CA LEU A 61 -1.84 0.45 5.23
C LEU A 61 -0.45 0.33 5.85
N ASP A 62 -0.39 0.10 7.15
CA ASP A 62 0.90 -0.05 7.84
C ASP A 62 1.54 -1.39 7.48
N ASP A 63 2.88 -1.43 7.45
CA ASP A 63 3.66 -2.59 6.98
C ASP A 63 3.60 -3.82 7.90
N ASP A 64 3.01 -3.66 9.09
CA ASP A 64 2.76 -4.69 10.10
C ASP A 64 1.27 -5.11 10.19
N SER A 65 0.40 -4.56 9.34
CA SER A 65 -1.05 -4.76 9.42
C SER A 65 -1.57 -5.58 8.24
N VAL A 66 -1.81 -6.88 8.45
CA VAL A 66 -2.28 -7.79 7.39
C VAL A 66 -3.79 -7.63 7.14
N PRO A 67 -4.22 -7.26 5.92
CA PRO A 67 -5.64 -7.07 5.61
C PRO A 67 -6.41 -8.41 5.58
N CYS A 68 -7.69 -8.35 5.96
CA CYS A 68 -8.61 -9.48 5.80
C CYS A 68 -8.97 -9.70 4.32
N GLU A 69 -9.57 -10.86 4.03
CA GLU A 69 -10.13 -11.13 2.70
C GLU A 69 -11.17 -10.09 2.30
N GLY A 70 -11.12 -9.62 1.06
CA GLY A 70 -12.04 -8.62 0.53
C GLY A 70 -11.84 -7.21 1.10
N PHE A 71 -10.72 -6.92 1.77
CA PHE A 71 -10.45 -5.63 2.41
C PHE A 71 -10.60 -4.42 1.47
N LEU A 72 -10.24 -4.57 0.19
CA LEU A 72 -10.35 -3.51 -0.81
C LEU A 72 -11.67 -3.51 -1.59
N ARG A 73 -12.58 -4.47 -1.35
CA ARG A 73 -13.88 -4.51 -2.04
C ARG A 73 -14.75 -3.35 -1.54
N THR A 74 -15.14 -2.46 -2.45
CA THR A 74 -16.07 -1.34 -2.21
C THR A 74 -17.48 -1.66 -2.63
#